data_AF-A0A838RN47-F1
#
_entry.id   AF-A0A838RN47-F1
#
_cell.length_a   1.000
_cell.length_b   1.000
_cell.length_c   1.000
_cell.angle_alpha   90.00
_cell.angle_beta   90.00
_cell.angle_gamma   90.00
#
_symmetry.space_group_name_H-M   'P 1'
#
loop_
_entity.id
_entity.type
_entity.pdbx_description
1 polymer ?
#
loop_
_entity_poly.entity_id
_entity_poly.type
_entity_poly.pdbx_seq_one_letter_code
_entity_poly.pdbx_strand_id
1 'polypeptide(L)'
;MLEQPSLPEERQRGRQWQRPRAPLVVFLPSLFFALLMLLPLLYLVQRTAELGAGDIWNVVTRPRTLVVLGQTVALAASTTLVTVLLGVPLAWLTTRTDLPGRQMWLLLSVLPLVFPSFVGGYVIVAALGPRGMLQQLLEGPFGVERIPEIYGFPG
;
A
#
# COMPACT_ATOMS: atom_id res chain seq x y z
N MET A 1 48.04 -20.05 47.27
CA MET A 1 47.62 -18.69 46.85
C MET A 1 47.51 -18.68 45.33
N LEU A 2 46.38 -19.16 44.80
CA LEU A 2 45.97 -19.08 43.39
C LEU A 2 44.43 -19.07 43.42
N GLU A 3 43.83 -17.92 43.67
CA GLU A 3 42.40 -17.72 43.52
C GLU A 3 42.08 -17.74 42.02
N GLN A 4 41.31 -18.74 41.59
CA GLN A 4 40.70 -18.73 40.26
C GLN A 4 39.51 -17.76 40.29
N PRO A 5 39.39 -16.82 39.34
CA PRO A 5 38.22 -15.97 39.25
C PRO A 5 37.03 -16.80 38.78
N SER A 6 36.02 -16.92 39.63
CA SER A 6 34.73 -17.49 39.29
C SER A 6 34.07 -16.63 38.21
N LEU A 7 33.98 -17.17 36.99
CA LEU A 7 33.24 -16.53 35.91
C LEU A 7 31.77 -16.37 36.33
N PRO A 8 31.16 -15.18 36.18
CA PRO A 8 29.75 -15.01 36.47
C PRO A 8 28.94 -15.86 35.49
N GLU A 9 28.17 -16.79 36.04
CA GLU A 9 27.18 -17.56 35.31
C GLU A 9 26.28 -16.61 34.52
N GLU A 10 26.38 -16.68 33.18
CA GLU A 10 25.40 -16.16 32.25
C GLU A 10 24.05 -16.81 32.55
N ARG A 11 23.33 -16.22 33.51
CA ARG A 11 21.94 -16.55 33.81
C ARG A 11 21.13 -16.20 32.57
N GLN A 12 20.91 -17.24 31.78
CA GLN A 12 19.88 -17.43 30.77
C GLN A 12 18.54 -16.84 31.22
N ARG A 13 18.40 -15.52 31.17
CA ARG A 13 17.10 -14.85 31.21
C ARG A 13 16.49 -14.99 29.82
N GLY A 14 16.08 -16.23 29.52
CA GLY A 14 15.04 -16.46 28.54
C GLY A 14 13.88 -15.56 28.92
N ARG A 15 13.70 -14.47 28.17
CA ARG A 15 12.48 -13.67 28.18
C ARG A 15 11.36 -14.62 27.76
N GLN A 16 10.77 -15.30 28.75
CA GLN A 16 9.52 -16.00 28.57
C GLN A 16 8.53 -14.94 28.10
N TRP A 17 8.12 -15.07 26.85
CA TRP A 17 7.02 -14.34 26.25
C TRP A 17 5.75 -14.81 26.96
N GLN A 18 5.54 -14.35 28.19
CA GLN A 18 4.30 -14.55 28.93
C GLN A 18 3.22 -13.83 28.12
N ARG A 19 2.45 -14.61 27.35
CA ARG A 19 1.24 -14.11 26.67
C ARG A 19 0.35 -13.53 27.75
N PRO A 20 0.18 -12.20 27.84
CA PRO A 20 -0.75 -11.64 28.81
C PRO A 20 -2.12 -12.20 28.44
N ARG A 21 -2.76 -12.94 29.35
CA ARG A 21 -4.16 -13.31 29.19
C ARG A 21 -4.94 -12.00 29.16
N ALA A 22 -5.40 -11.59 27.98
CA ALA A 22 -6.13 -10.35 27.82
C ALA A 22 -7.33 -10.38 28.79
N PRO A 23 -7.47 -9.39 29.69
CA PRO A 23 -8.57 -9.37 30.64
C PRO A 23 -9.90 -9.36 29.87
N LEU A 24 -10.91 -10.05 30.40
CA LEU A 24 -12.22 -10.23 29.76
C LEU A 24 -12.86 -8.90 29.29
N VAL A 25 -12.52 -7.81 29.97
CA VAL A 25 -12.94 -6.43 29.70
C VAL A 25 -12.41 -5.89 28.36
N VAL A 26 -11.26 -6.36 27.86
CA VAL A 26 -10.73 -5.99 26.53
C VAL A 26 -11.31 -6.90 25.44
N PHE A 27 -11.66 -8.15 25.79
CA PHE A 27 -12.21 -9.11 24.85
C PHE A 27 -13.63 -8.73 24.38
N LEU A 28 -14.50 -8.27 25.29
CA LEU A 28 -15.87 -7.86 24.96
C LEU A 28 -15.94 -6.78 23.86
N PRO A 29 -15.28 -5.60 23.99
CA PRO A 29 -15.34 -4.58 22.96
C PRO A 29 -14.64 -5.02 21.68
N SER A 30 -13.53 -5.76 21.76
CA SER A 30 -12.86 -6.30 20.57
C SER A 30 -13.76 -7.26 19.80
N LEU A 31 -14.51 -8.12 20.49
CA LEU A 31 -15.45 -9.05 19.88
C LEU A 31 -16.62 -8.30 19.24
N PHE A 32 -17.13 -7.25 19.90
CA PHE A 32 -18.17 -6.39 19.35
C PHE A 32 -17.74 -5.73 18.03
N PHE A 33 -16.56 -5.12 17.98
CA PHE A 33 -16.04 -4.52 16.74
C PHE A 33 -15.75 -5.57 15.67
N ALA A 34 -15.22 -6.73 16.04
CA ALA A 34 -15.00 -7.84 15.10
C ALA A 34 -16.31 -8.31 14.47
N LEU A 35 -17.37 -8.46 15.27
CA LEU A 35 -18.70 -8.84 14.78
C LEU A 35 -19.31 -7.76 13.88
N LEU A 36 -19.13 -6.49 14.24
CA LEU A 36 -19.58 -5.36 13.44
C LEU A 36 -18.89 -5.31 12.07
N MET A 37 -17.57 -5.58 12.00
CA MET A 37 -16.83 -5.69 10.73
C MET A 37 -17.19 -6.93 9.92
N LEU A 38 -17.60 -8.02 10.57
CA LEU A 38 -18.07 -9.23 9.91
C LEU A 38 -19.44 -9.06 9.28
N LEU A 39 -20.28 -8.18 9.81
CA LEU A 39 -21.65 -7.93 9.33
C LEU A 39 -21.74 -7.64 7.82
N PRO A 40 -20.98 -6.70 7.22
CA PRO A 40 -21.03 -6.46 5.77
C PRO A 40 -20.49 -7.65 4.96
N LEU A 41 -19.54 -8.41 5.50
CA LEU A 41 -19.01 -9.61 4.85
C LEU A 41 -20.08 -10.72 4.80
N LEU A 42 -20.76 -10.94 5.92
CA LEU A 42 -21.87 -11.89 6.03
C LEU A 42 -23.02 -11.49 5.11
N TYR A 43 -23.37 -10.20 5.09
CA TYR A 43 -24.37 -9.67 4.17
C TYR A 43 -23.98 -9.91 2.70
N LEU A 44 -22.72 -9.67 2.33
CA LEU A 44 -22.22 -9.94 0.98
C LEU A 44 -22.32 -11.42 0.62
N VAL A 45 -21.93 -12.33 1.54
CA VAL A 45 -22.02 -13.77 1.31
C VAL A 45 -23.46 -14.21 1.15
N GLN A 46 -24.37 -13.75 2.02
CA GLN A 46 -25.79 -14.06 1.93
C GLN A 46 -26.37 -13.54 0.61
N ARG A 47 -26.10 -12.28 0.28
CA ARG A 47 -26.57 -11.64 -0.96
C ARG A 47 -26.06 -12.36 -2.21
N THR A 48 -24.83 -12.88 -2.15
CA THR A 48 -24.23 -13.63 -3.25
C THR A 48 -24.79 -15.05 -3.34
N ALA A 49 -25.11 -15.68 -2.20
CA ALA A 49 -25.73 -17.00 -2.14
C ALA A 49 -27.17 -17.01 -2.69
N GLU A 50 -27.92 -15.91 -2.52
CA GLU A 50 -29.26 -15.70 -3.08
C GLU A 50 -29.29 -15.66 -4.61
N LEU A 51 -28.18 -15.29 -5.27
CA LEU A 51 -28.07 -15.19 -6.73
C LEU A 51 -27.92 -16.58 -7.41
N GLY A 52 -27.62 -17.64 -6.68
CA GLY A 52 -27.36 -18.97 -7.23
C GLY A 52 -25.98 -19.09 -7.92
N ALA A 53 -25.39 -20.29 -7.86
CA ALA A 53 -24.01 -20.52 -8.31
C ALA A 53 -23.76 -20.18 -9.80
N GLY A 54 -24.79 -20.31 -10.66
CA GLY A 54 -24.70 -19.99 -12.09
C GLY A 54 -24.56 -18.49 -12.37
N ASP A 55 -25.25 -17.63 -11.63
CA ASP A 55 -25.18 -16.19 -11.85
C ASP A 55 -23.89 -15.59 -11.30
N ILE A 56 -23.32 -16.16 -10.23
CA ILE A 56 -21.99 -15.78 -9.74
C ILE A 56 -20.94 -16.02 -10.82
N TRP A 57 -20.97 -17.20 -11.45
CA TRP A 57 -20.03 -17.53 -12.53
C TRP A 57 -20.20 -16.57 -13.70
N ASN A 58 -21.43 -16.29 -14.13
CA ASN A 58 -21.72 -15.34 -15.21
C ASN A 58 -21.23 -13.90 -14.91
N VAL A 59 -21.29 -13.46 -13.65
CA VAL A 59 -20.77 -12.14 -13.22
C VAL A 59 -19.25 -12.09 -13.24
N VAL A 60 -18.58 -13.17 -12.80
CA VAL A 60 -17.12 -13.27 -12.77
C VAL A 60 -16.55 -13.41 -14.19
N THR A 61 -17.16 -14.23 -15.04
CA THR A 61 -16.72 -14.45 -16.42
C THR A 61 -17.21 -13.39 -17.39
N ARG A 62 -17.90 -12.36 -16.90
CA ARG A 62 -18.34 -11.24 -17.74
C ARG A 62 -17.10 -10.57 -18.33
N PRO A 63 -17.04 -10.33 -19.66
CA PRO A 63 -15.84 -9.78 -20.30
C PRO A 63 -15.33 -8.49 -19.64
N ARG A 64 -16.25 -7.62 -19.22
CA ARG A 64 -15.91 -6.38 -18.51
C ARG A 64 -15.23 -6.63 -17.16
N THR A 65 -15.68 -7.62 -16.40
CA THR A 65 -15.09 -7.99 -15.10
C THR A 65 -13.65 -8.49 -15.29
N LEU A 66 -13.44 -9.36 -16.27
CA LEU A 66 -12.11 -9.89 -16.60
C LEU A 66 -11.14 -8.80 -17.08
N VAL A 67 -11.62 -7.85 -17.90
CA VAL A 67 -10.82 -6.71 -18.35
C VAL A 67 -10.38 -5.85 -17.17
N VAL A 68 -11.31 -5.49 -16.27
CA VAL A 68 -10.99 -4.66 -15.09
C VAL A 68 -10.04 -5.40 -14.14
N LEU A 69 -10.23 -6.70 -13.95
CA LEU A 69 -9.32 -7.52 -13.14
C LEU A 69 -7.92 -7.56 -13.74
N GLY A 70 -7.80 -7.78 -15.05
CA GLY A 70 -6.51 -7.78 -15.75
C GLY A 70 -5.81 -6.43 -15.66
N GLN A 71 -6.54 -5.33 -15.85
CA GLN A 71 -6.01 -3.97 -15.70
C GLN A 71 -5.54 -3.69 -14.26
N THR A 72 -6.29 -4.15 -13.26
CA THR A 72 -5.93 -3.99 -11.84
C THR A 72 -4.63 -4.73 -11.52
N VAL A 73 -4.50 -5.99 -11.98
CA VAL A 73 -3.29 -6.79 -11.78
C VAL A 73 -2.10 -6.16 -12.50
N ALA A 74 -2.27 -5.74 -13.74
CA ALA A 74 -1.22 -5.08 -14.52
C ALA A 74 -0.75 -3.78 -13.85
N LEU A 75 -1.69 -2.95 -13.39
CA LEU A 75 -1.40 -1.70 -12.68
C LEU A 75 -0.69 -1.95 -11.35
N ALA A 76 -1.13 -2.95 -10.58
CA ALA A 76 -0.48 -3.31 -9.32
C ALA A 76 0.95 -3.82 -9.55
N ALA A 77 1.16 -4.66 -10.56
CA ALA A 77 2.47 -5.17 -10.93
C ALA A 77 3.41 -4.06 -11.41
N SER A 78 2.94 -3.17 -12.30
CA SER A 78 3.75 -2.05 -12.81
C SER A 78 4.10 -1.07 -11.69
N THR A 79 3.14 -0.75 -10.82
CA THR A 79 3.37 0.14 -9.67
C THR A 79 4.38 -0.47 -8.70
N THR A 80 4.23 -1.75 -8.36
CA THR A 80 5.17 -2.47 -7.46
C THR A 80 6.58 -2.46 -8.03
N LEU A 81 6.72 -2.76 -9.33
CA LEU A 81 8.02 -2.76 -10.00
C LEU A 81 8.69 -1.38 -9.92
N VAL A 82 7.97 -0.31 -10.27
CA VAL A 82 8.49 1.06 -10.21
C VAL A 82 8.84 1.45 -8.77
N THR A 83 7.99 1.12 -7.79
CA THR A 83 8.26 1.39 -6.37
C THR A 83 9.51 0.68 -5.89
N VAL A 84 9.72 -0.58 -6.27
CA VAL A 84 10.93 -1.34 -5.89
C VAL A 84 12.16 -0.73 -6.56
N LEU A 85 12.08 -0.42 -7.86
CA LEU A 85 13.19 0.16 -8.61
C LEU A 85 13.63 1.53 -8.11
N LEU A 86 12.71 2.34 -7.57
CA LEU A 86 13.04 3.66 -7.01
C LEU A 86 13.34 3.60 -5.51
N GLY A 87 12.52 2.87 -4.76
CA GLY A 87 12.57 2.81 -3.30
C GLY A 87 13.78 2.03 -2.78
N VAL A 88 14.16 0.92 -3.42
CA VAL A 88 15.31 0.12 -2.97
C VAL A 88 16.63 0.88 -3.13
N PRO A 89 16.95 1.49 -4.29
CA PRO A 89 18.16 2.31 -4.42
C PRO A 89 18.17 3.50 -3.47
N LEU A 90 17.03 4.18 -3.28
CA LEU A 90 16.95 5.32 -2.36
C LEU A 90 17.18 4.88 -0.90
N ALA A 91 16.60 3.75 -0.49
CA ALA A 91 16.82 3.18 0.83
C ALA A 91 18.27 2.74 1.02
N TRP A 92 18.89 2.15 0.00
CA TRP A 92 20.29 1.76 0.05
C TRP A 92 21.20 2.99 0.15
N LEU A 93 20.99 4.01 -0.69
CA LEU A 93 21.80 5.23 -0.71
C LEU A 93 21.68 6.01 0.61
N THR A 94 20.49 6.07 1.21
CA THR A 94 20.29 6.77 2.49
C THR A 94 20.83 6.00 3.69
N THR A 95 21.05 4.68 3.60
CA THR A 95 21.51 3.87 4.74
C THR A 95 22.98 3.45 4.65
N ARG A 96 23.52 3.27 3.44
CA ARG A 96 24.86 2.73 3.19
C ARG A 96 25.89 3.76 2.72
N THR A 97 25.48 4.98 2.39
CA THR A 97 26.38 6.06 1.94
C THR A 97 26.19 7.33 2.75
N ASP A 98 27.25 8.15 2.82
CA ASP A 98 27.27 9.47 3.47
C ASP A 98 26.59 10.54 2.59
N LEU A 99 25.32 10.30 2.28
CA LEU A 99 24.52 11.13 1.39
C LEU A 99 24.28 12.51 2.05
N PRO A 100 24.72 13.63 1.46
CA PRO A 100 24.45 14.95 2.02
C PRO A 100 22.94 15.20 2.07
N GLY A 101 22.44 15.64 3.22
CA GLY A 101 21.02 15.91 3.41
C GLY A 101 20.13 14.65 3.52
N ARG A 102 20.67 13.51 3.98
CA ARG A 102 19.91 12.26 4.23
C ARG A 102 18.53 12.48 4.88
N GLN A 103 18.43 13.39 5.86
CA GLN A 103 17.18 13.68 6.54
C GLN A 103 16.13 14.29 5.59
N MET A 104 16.55 15.12 4.63
CA MET A 104 15.65 15.67 3.61
C MET A 104 15.12 14.57 2.68
N TRP A 105 15.96 13.62 2.24
CA TRP A 105 15.52 12.48 1.43
C TRP A 105 14.51 11.59 2.18
N LEU A 106 14.73 11.34 3.47
CA LEU A 106 13.79 10.60 4.31
C LEU A 106 12.47 11.36 4.47
N LEU A 107 12.53 12.68 4.72
CA LEU A 107 11.33 13.51 4.82
C LEU A 107 10.54 13.53 3.51
N LEU A 108 11.20 13.73 2.37
CA LEU A 108 10.58 13.69 1.04
C LEU A 108 9.91 12.35 0.75
N SER A 109 10.48 11.24 1.23
CA SER A 109 9.90 9.90 1.04
C SER A 109 8.63 9.69 1.87
N VAL A 110 8.55 10.29 3.06
CA VAL A 110 7.40 10.17 3.97
C VAL A 110 6.33 11.22 3.67
N LEU A 111 6.72 12.38 3.15
CA LEU A 111 5.86 13.48 2.74
C LEU A 111 4.60 13.03 1.97
N PRO A 112 4.68 12.20 0.89
CA PRO A 112 3.51 11.71 0.16
C PRO A 112 2.53 10.91 1.03
N LEU A 113 3.02 10.25 2.08
CA LEU A 113 2.20 9.42 2.96
C LEU A 113 1.27 10.25 3.86
N VAL A 114 1.62 11.52 4.10
CA VAL A 114 0.84 12.46 4.90
C VAL A 114 -0.25 13.13 4.06
N PHE A 115 -0.07 13.21 2.73
CA PHE A 115 -1.08 13.78 1.86
C PHE A 115 -2.28 12.82 1.73
N PRO A 116 -3.52 13.33 1.86
CA PRO A 116 -4.70 12.53 1.56
C PRO A 116 -4.66 12.01 0.13
N SER A 117 -5.06 10.75 -0.06
CA SER A 117 -5.07 10.10 -1.39
C SER A 117 -5.85 10.90 -2.44
N PHE A 118 -6.95 11.53 -2.04
CA PHE A 118 -7.76 12.39 -2.91
C PHE A 118 -6.98 13.59 -3.45
N VAL A 119 -6.21 14.26 -2.59
CA VAL A 119 -5.41 15.43 -3.00
C VAL A 119 -4.31 15.00 -3.97
N GLY A 120 -3.65 13.87 -3.72
CA GLY A 120 -2.66 13.30 -4.63
C GLY A 120 -3.23 13.03 -6.03
N GLY A 121 -4.42 12.41 -6.11
CA GLY A 121 -5.12 12.19 -7.38
C GLY A 121 -5.46 13.49 -8.10
N TYR A 122 -5.95 14.50 -7.38
CA TYR A 122 -6.29 15.80 -7.97
C TYR A 122 -5.05 16.51 -8.54
N VAL A 123 -3.92 16.49 -7.82
CA VAL A 123 -2.66 17.10 -8.29
C VAL A 123 -2.16 16.41 -9.56
N ILE A 124 -2.23 15.07 -9.63
CA ILE A 124 -1.86 14.31 -10.82
C ILE A 124 -2.75 14.70 -12.01
N VAL A 125 -4.06 14.78 -11.83
CA VAL A 125 -4.99 15.18 -12.91
C VAL A 125 -4.78 16.65 -13.32
N ALA A 126 -4.53 17.55 -12.36
CA ALA A 126 -4.25 18.94 -12.65
C ALA A 126 -2.89 19.15 -13.35
N ALA A 127 -1.90 18.31 -13.07
CA ALA A 127 -0.58 18.37 -13.69
C ALA A 127 -0.53 17.68 -15.05
N LEU A 128 -1.06 16.45 -15.14
CA LEU A 128 -0.92 15.55 -16.29
C LEU A 128 -2.19 15.43 -17.15
N GLY A 129 -3.30 16.04 -16.75
CA GLY A 129 -4.54 15.97 -17.53
C GLY A 129 -4.48 16.73 -18.86
N PRO A 130 -5.49 16.59 -19.73
CA PRO A 130 -5.49 17.16 -21.09
C PRO A 130 -5.44 18.69 -21.19
N ARG A 131 -5.56 19.41 -20.07
CA ARG A 131 -5.35 20.87 -19.98
C ARG A 131 -4.41 21.23 -18.82
N GLY A 132 -3.68 20.24 -18.31
CA GLY A 132 -2.81 20.38 -17.16
C GLY A 132 -1.54 21.16 -17.48
N MET A 133 -0.77 21.45 -16.44
CA MET A 133 0.49 22.20 -16.56
C MET A 133 1.45 21.54 -17.57
N LEU A 134 1.49 20.21 -17.61
CA LEU A 134 2.35 19.46 -18.54
C LEU A 134 1.91 19.65 -19.99
N GLN A 135 0.60 19.59 -20.29
CA GLN A 135 0.08 19.81 -21.64
C GLN A 135 0.44 21.20 -22.15
N GLN A 136 0.22 22.24 -21.34
CA GLN A 136 0.56 23.63 -21.70
C GLN A 136 2.07 23.81 -21.94
N LEU A 137 2.91 23.08 -21.19
CA LEU A 137 4.35 23.10 -21.36
C LEU A 137 4.84 22.32 -22.58
N LEU A 138 4.10 21.32 -23.06
CA LEU A 138 4.44 20.54 -24.27
C LEU A 138 3.87 21.16 -25.55
N GLU A 139 2.73 21.84 -25.47
CA GLU A 139 2.11 22.55 -26.60
C GLU A 139 3.06 23.61 -27.17
N GLY A 140 3.81 24.33 -26.32
CA GLY A 140 4.77 25.36 -26.76
C GLY A 140 5.96 24.81 -27.56
N PRO A 141 6.82 23.94 -26.99
CA PRO A 141 8.04 23.45 -27.62
C PRO A 141 7.88 22.21 -28.51
N PHE A 142 6.82 21.39 -28.34
CA PHE A 142 6.68 20.11 -29.04
C PHE A 142 5.40 19.98 -29.89
N GLY A 143 4.49 20.95 -29.87
CA GLY A 143 3.30 20.96 -30.73
C GLY A 143 2.33 19.78 -30.50
N VAL A 144 2.38 19.17 -29.32
CA VAL A 144 1.54 18.00 -28.98
C VAL A 144 0.12 18.47 -28.63
N GLU A 145 -0.82 18.30 -29.55
CA GLU A 145 -2.19 18.81 -29.41
C GLU A 145 -3.04 18.05 -28.36
N ARG A 146 -2.68 16.79 -28.04
CA ARG A 146 -3.28 16.02 -26.95
C ARG A 146 -2.32 14.96 -26.39
N ILE A 147 -2.06 15.01 -25.08
CA ILE A 147 -1.59 13.84 -24.34
C ILE A 147 -2.68 12.75 -24.24
N PRO A 148 -2.28 11.47 -24.18
CA PRO A 148 -3.19 10.36 -23.95
C PRO A 148 -4.03 10.58 -22.69
N GLU A 149 -5.23 10.01 -22.68
CA GLU A 149 -6.05 10.00 -21.47
C GLU A 149 -5.29 9.29 -20.33
N ILE A 150 -5.53 9.70 -19.08
CA ILE A 150 -4.85 9.15 -17.89
C ILE A 150 -5.85 8.44 -16.98
N TYR A 151 -7.00 8.06 -17.52
CA TYR A 151 -8.14 7.54 -16.75
C TYR A 151 -8.16 6.01 -16.70
N GLY A 152 -7.39 5.34 -17.56
CA GLY A 152 -7.19 3.89 -17.54
C GLY A 152 -5.72 3.48 -17.50
N PHE A 153 -5.47 2.19 -17.26
CA PHE A 153 -4.14 1.60 -17.43
C PHE A 153 -3.57 1.77 -18.86
N PRO A 154 -4.34 1.60 -19.95
CA PRO A 154 -3.83 1.85 -21.30
C PRO A 154 -3.79 3.35 -21.67
N GLY A 155 -4.34 4.20 -20.80
CA GLY A 155 -4.68 5.59 -21.09
C GLY A 155 -6.19 5.80 -21.06
#